data_AF-A0A972QR42-F1
#
_entry.id   AF-A0A972QR42-F1
#
_cell.length_a   1.000
_cell.length_b   1.000
_cell.length_c   1.000
_cell.angle_alpha   90.00
_cell.angle_beta   90.00
_cell.angle_gamma   90.00
#
_symmetry.space_group_name_H-M   'P 1'
#
loop_
_entity.id
_entity.type
_entity.pdbx_description
1 polymer ?
#
loop_
_entity_poly.entity_id
_entity_poly.type
_entity_poly.pdbx_seq_one_letter_code
_entity_poly.pdbx_strand_id
1 'polypeptide(L)' 'MAKKPTYEELQQRVKELEKEVVERGRLEERMQLLSLAVEQSSEGIAMVDLDGNLEYLNDVFAK' A
#
# COMPACT_ATOMS: atom_id res chain seq x y z
N MET A 1 -15.58 34.57 -6.15
CA MET A 1 -15.42 33.62 -7.28
C MET A 1 -13.98 33.11 -7.23
N ALA A 2 -13.74 31.80 -7.21
CA ALA A 2 -12.37 31.27 -7.18
C ALA A 2 -11.64 31.61 -8.50
N LYS A 3 -10.43 32.16 -8.40
CA LYS A 3 -9.58 32.42 -9.57
C LYS A 3 -9.19 31.08 -10.21
N LYS A 4 -9.27 31.00 -11.54
CA LYS A 4 -8.75 29.84 -12.27
C LYS A 4 -7.23 29.79 -12.11
N PRO A 5 -6.64 28.61 -11.85
CA PRO A 5 -5.20 28.47 -11.74
C PRO A 5 -4.50 28.81 -13.05
N THR A 6 -3.26 29.26 -12.96
CA THR A 6 -2.41 29.53 -14.12
C THR A 6 -1.91 28.24 -14.75
N TYR A 7 -1.39 28.31 -15.97
CA TYR A 7 -0.80 27.15 -16.64
C TYR A 7 0.42 26.60 -15.88
N GLU A 8 1.26 27.48 -15.32
CA GLU A 8 2.43 27.09 -14.52
C GLU A 8 2.02 26.38 -13.22
N GLU A 9 0.99 26.87 -12.54
CA GLU A 9 0.43 26.23 -11.34
C GLU A 9 -0.10 24.82 -11.67
N LEU A 10 -0.76 24.65 -12.82
CA LEU A 10 -1.22 23.34 -13.29
C LEU A 10 -0.04 22.40 -13.58
N GLN A 11 1.00 22.87 -14.27
CA GLN A 11 2.19 22.05 -14.55
C GLN A 11 2.87 21.59 -13.27
N GLN A 12 2.98 22.48 -12.27
CA GLN A 12 3.56 22.15 -10.98
C GLN A 12 2.71 21.10 -10.24
N ARG A 13 1.38 21.25 -10.27
CA ARG A 13 0.45 20.28 -9.66
C ARG A 13 0.55 18.90 -10.31
N VAL A 14 0.64 18.85 -11.65
CA VAL A 14 0.79 17.59 -12.39
C VAL A 14 2.09 16.89 -11.99
N LYS A 15 3.21 17.63 -11.92
CA LYS A 15 4.50 17.07 -11.50
C LYS A 15 4.48 16.51 -10.07
N GLU A 16 3.76 17.19 -9.16
CA GLU A 16 3.57 16.71 -7.79
C GLU A 16 2.75 15.42 -7.76
N LEU A 17 1.66 15.36 -8.53
CA LEU A 17 0.82 14.16 -8.65
C LEU A 17 1.58 12.99 -9.28
N GLU A 18 2.35 13.22 -10.34
CA GLU A 18 3.20 12.20 -10.96
C GLU A 18 4.16 11.58 -9.95
N LYS A 19 4.81 12.43 -9.14
CA LYS A 19 5.69 11.96 -8.07
C LYS A 19 4.94 11.15 -7.02
N GLU A 20 3.76 11.60 -6.61
CA GLU A 20 2.93 10.89 -5.63
C GLU A 20 2.50 9.52 -6.16
N VAL A 21 2.08 9.42 -7.42
CA VAL A 21 1.69 8.15 -8.06
C VAL A 21 2.86 7.17 -8.09
N VAL A 22 4.06 7.62 -8.45
CA VAL A 22 5.26 6.77 -8.46
C VAL A 22 5.58 6.24 -7.06
N GLU A 23 5.52 7.10 -6.04
CA GLU A 23 5.80 6.68 -4.67
C GLU A 23 4.73 5.73 -4.12
N ARG A 24 3.45 5.96 -4.44
CA ARG A 24 2.37 5.02 -4.10
C ARG A 24 2.59 3.66 -4.73
N GLY A 25 2.94 3.60 -6.02
CA GLY A 25 3.21 2.34 -6.72
C GLY A 25 4.35 1.54 -6.07
N ARG A 26 5.43 2.21 -5.65
CA ARG A 26 6.55 1.56 -4.93
C ARG A 26 6.13 1.01 -3.58
N LEU A 27 5.27 1.71 -2.85
CA LEU A 27 4.73 1.22 -1.58
C LEU A 27 3.84 0.00 -1.80
N GLU A 28 2.98 0.02 -2.83
CA GLU A 28 2.13 -1.11 -3.22
C GLU A 28 2.96 -2.33 -3.61
N GLU A 29 3.98 -2.18 -4.47
CA GLU A 29 4.89 -3.28 -4.85
C GLU A 29 5.59 -3.88 -3.63
N ARG A 30 6.07 -3.03 -2.71
CA ARG A 30 6.73 -3.50 -1.48
C ARG A 30 5.78 -4.24 -0.56
N MET A 31 4.54 -3.74 -0.41
CA MET A 31 3.51 -4.43 0.37
C MET A 31 3.20 -5.80 -0.24
N GLN A 32 3.05 -5.89 -1.57
CA GLN A 32 2.83 -7.16 -2.26
C GLN A 32 3.97 -8.15 -2.03
N LEU A 33 5.23 -7.71 -2.12
CA LEU A 33 6.39 -8.57 -1.86
C LEU A 33 6.42 -9.10 -0.43
N LEU A 34 6.10 -8.25 0.55
CA LEU A 34 6.04 -8.66 1.95
C LEU A 34 4.88 -9.63 2.21
N SER A 35 3.69 -9.36 1.67
CA SER A 35 2.56 -10.27 1.76
C SER A 35 2.88 -11.64 1.14
N LEU A 36 3.55 -11.65 -0.02
CA LEU A 36 3.97 -12.88 -0.67
C LEU A 36 4.98 -13.67 0.18
N ALA A 37 5.93 -12.99 0.81
CA ALA A 37 6.90 -13.63 1.69
C ALA A 37 6.25 -14.25 2.93
N VAL A 38 5.24 -13.58 3.50
CA VAL A 38 4.44 -14.10 4.62
C VAL A 38 3.61 -15.31 4.18
N GLU A 39 2.94 -15.22 3.04
CA GLU A 39 2.11 -16.31 2.50
C GLU A 39 2.94 -17.56 2.18
N GLN A 40 4.13 -17.38 1.61
CA GLN A 40 5.05 -18.48 1.26
C GLN A 40 5.92 -18.95 2.43
N SER A 41 5.77 -18.37 3.61
CA SER A 41 6.50 -18.81 4.80
C SER A 41 6.22 -20.28 5.10
N SER A 42 7.24 -21.01 5.50
CA SER A 42 7.09 -22.38 6.00
C SER A 42 6.48 -22.45 7.40
N GLU A 43 6.43 -21.32 8.11
CA GLU A 43 5.79 -21.21 9.42
C GLU A 43 4.35 -20.75 9.29
N GLY A 44 3.47 -21.24 10.16
CA GLY A 44 2.11 -20.73 10.27
C GLY A 44 2.14 -19.32 10.86
N ILE A 45 1.60 -18.35 10.13
CA ILE A 45 1.54 -16.94 10.54
C ILE A 45 0.07 -16.54 10.66
N ALA A 46 -0.27 -15.90 11.79
CA ALA A 46 -1.55 -15.28 12.03
C ALA A 46 -1.35 -13.86 12.58
N MET A 47 -2.25 -12.95 12.22
CA MET A 47 -2.28 -11.58 12.70
C MET A 47 -3.64 -11.32 13.32
N VAL A 48 -3.65 -10.79 14.53
CA VAL A 48 -4.86 -10.42 15.27
C VAL A 48 -4.77 -8.97 15.69
N ASP A 49 -5.92 -8.32 15.80
CA ASP A 49 -6.01 -7.00 16.41
C ASP A 49 -5.82 -7.08 17.95
N LEU A 50 -5.88 -5.92 18.61
CA LEU A 50 -5.70 -5.84 20.07
C LEU A 50 -6.86 -6.48 20.86
N ASP A 51 -8.03 -6.64 20.24
CA ASP A 51 -9.21 -7.30 20.82
C ASP A 51 -9.20 -8.82 20.55
N GLY A 52 -8.19 -9.32 19.84
CA GLY A 52 -8.01 -10.73 19.50
C GLY A 52 -8.79 -11.20 18.28
N ASN A 53 -9.35 -10.28 17.48
CA ASN A 53 -10.00 -10.65 16.22
C ASN A 53 -8.95 -10.97 15.16
N LEU A 54 -9.14 -12.08 14.44
CA LEU A 54 -8.24 -12.52 13.38
C LEU A 54 -8.36 -11.63 12.14
N GLU A 55 -7.28 -10.94 11.81
CA GLU A 55 -7.18 -10.07 10.63
C GLU A 55 -6.56 -10.78 9.43
N TYR A 56 -5.63 -11.71 9.67
CA TYR A 56 -4.95 -12.47 8.61
C TYR A 56 -4.44 -13.81 9.13
N LEU A 57 -4.37 -14.80 8.24
CA LEU A 57 -3.66 -16.06 8.44
C LEU A 57 -3.10 -16.52 7.09
N ASN A 58 -1.93 -17.17 7.09
CA ASN A 58 -1.39 -17.80 5.89
C ASN A 58 -1.88 -19.25 5.72
N ASP A 59 -1.74 -19.78 4.52
CA ASP A 59 -2.15 -21.15 4.18
C ASP A 59 -1.54 -22.22 5.07
N VAL A 60 -0.31 -22.01 5.57
CA VAL A 60 0.35 -22.97 6.46
C VAL A 60 -0.32 -23.03 7.83
N PHE A 61 -0.81 -21.91 8.35
CA PHE A 61 -1.53 -21.88 9.62
C PHE A 61 -2.92 -22.51 9.52
N ALA A 62 -3.58 -22.43 8.36
CA ALA A 62 -4.92 -23.00 8.15
C ALA A 62 -4.96 -24.52 8.00
N LYS A 63 -3.81 -25.15 7.70
CA LYS A 63 -3.69 -26.59 7.42
C LYS A 63 -3.40 -27.38 8.69
#